data_AF-A0A7X5Y0T9-F1
#
_entry.id   AF-A0A7X5Y0T9-F1
#
_cell.length_a   1.000
_cell.length_b   1.000
_cell.length_c   1.000
_cell.angle_alpha   90.00
_cell.angle_beta   90.00
_cell.angle_gamma   90.00
#
_symmetry.space_group_name_H-M   'P 1'
#
loop_
_entity.id
_entity.type
_entity.pdbx_description
1 polymer ?
#
loop_
_entity_poly.entity_id
_entity_poly.type
_entity_poly.pdbx_seq_one_letter_code
_entity_poly.pdbx_strand_id
1 'polypeptide(L)' 'MPDLERAIEAAARALCRLDGHPENIKFEGKPMWKSYLSGARTAVEAAIPHLRSADDQSP' A
#
# COMPACT_ATOMS: atom_id res chain seq x y z
N MET A 1 6.67 -1.25 -13.00
CA MET A 1 5.28 -0.77 -13.20
C MET A 1 5.08 0.38 -12.23
N PRO A 2 5.06 1.64 -12.70
CA PRO A 2 5.00 2.81 -11.82
C PRO A 2 3.71 2.86 -10.99
N ASP A 3 2.62 2.28 -11.48
CA ASP A 3 1.33 2.26 -10.76
C ASP A 3 1.34 1.33 -9.54
N LEU A 4 2.13 0.25 -9.57
CA LEU A 4 2.27 -0.68 -8.45
C LEU A 4 3.00 -0.02 -7.28
N GLU A 5 4.08 0.71 -7.54
CA GLU A 5 4.82 1.43 -6.49
C GLU A 5 3.96 2.50 -5.82
N ARG A 6 3.12 3.20 -6.60
CA ARG A 6 2.15 4.18 -6.06
C ARG A 6 1.08 3.51 -5.20
N ALA A 7 0.59 2.34 -5.60
CA ALA A 7 -0.37 1.56 -4.81
C ALA A 7 0.24 1.06 -3.48
N ILE A 8 1.48 0.58 -3.51
CA ILE A 8 2.21 0.14 -2.32
C ILE A 8 2.45 1.31 -1.37
N GLU A 9 2.85 2.48 -1.88
CA GLU A 9 3.04 3.68 -1.06
C GLU A 9 1.72 4.12 -0.40
N ALA A 10 0.62 4.14 -1.15
CA ALA A 10 -0.70 4.47 -0.63
C ALA A 10 -1.14 3.49 0.47
N ALA A 11 -0.93 2.19 0.26
CA ALA A 11 -1.24 1.15 1.24
C ALA A 11 -0.38 1.28 2.50
N ALA A 12 0.93 1.54 2.36
CA ALA A 12 1.84 1.73 3.50
C ALA A 12 1.45 2.95 4.36
N ARG A 13 1.05 4.05 3.70
CA ARG A 13 0.51 5.24 4.37
C ARG A 13 -0.81 4.94 5.10
N ALA A 14 -1.70 4.18 4.47
CA ALA A 14 -2.97 3.78 5.09
C ALA A 14 -2.75 2.90 6.33
N LEU A 15 -1.83 1.92 6.27
CA LEU A 15 -1.45 1.09 7.42
C LEU A 15 -0.84 1.93 8.55
N CYS A 16 0.03 2.89 8.21
CA CYS A 16 0.60 3.82 9.18
C CYS A 16 -0.50 4.62 9.91
N ARG A 17 -1.50 5.13 9.17
CA ARG A 17 -2.65 5.83 9.76
C ARG A 17 -3.51 4.90 10.62
N LEU A 18 -3.72 3.66 10.18
CA LEU A 18 -4.52 2.65 10.90
C LEU A 18 -3.94 2.38 12.30
N ASP A 19 -2.61 2.31 12.40
CA ASP A 19 -1.89 2.12 13.66
C ASP A 19 -1.82 3.41 14.53
N GLY A 20 -2.45 4.50 14.10
CA GLY A 20 -2.47 5.77 14.82
C GLY A 20 -1.18 6.58 14.71
N HIS A 21 -0.26 6.20 13.81
CA HIS A 21 0.96 6.95 13.56
C HIS A 21 0.71 8.09 12.55
N PRO A 22 1.04 9.35 12.88
CA PRO A 22 0.91 10.44 11.91
C PRO A 22 1.83 10.21 10.71
N GLU A 23 1.34 10.42 9.49
CA GLU A 23 2.09 10.09 8.27
C GLU A 23 3.44 10.81 8.12
N ASN A 24 3.60 11.93 8.81
CA ASN A 24 4.78 12.78 8.78
C ASN A 24 5.74 12.59 9.97
N ILE A 25 5.46 11.68 10.91
CA ILE A 25 6.46 11.40 11.94
C ILE A 25 7.65 10.66 11.33
N LYS A 26 8.85 11.04 11.76
CA LYS A 26 10.09 10.37 11.37
C LYS A 26 10.41 9.28 12.40
N PHE A 27 10.61 8.07 11.93
CA PHE A 27 11.17 6.94 12.68
C PHE A 27 12.53 6.61 12.08
N GLU A 28 13.59 6.62 12.89
CA GLU A 28 14.98 6.39 12.45
C GLU A 28 15.42 7.29 11.26
N GLY A 29 14.97 8.55 11.25
CA GLY A 29 15.29 9.51 10.19
C GLY A 29 14.51 9.32 8.88
N LYS A 30 13.63 8.31 8.80
CA LYS A 30 12.75 8.03 7.65
C LYS A 30 11.28 8.26 8.03
N PRO A 31 10.40 8.55 7.06
CA PRO A 31 8.95 8.58 7.34
C PRO A 31 8.48 7.24 7.90
N MET A 32 7.68 7.25 8.97
CA MET A 32 7.20 6.04 9.66
C MET A 32 6.48 5.06 8.72
N TRP A 33 5.75 5.56 7.73
CA TRP A 33 5.08 4.73 6.72
C TRP A 33 6.04 3.79 5.97
N LYS A 34 7.35 4.11 5.88
CA LYS A 34 8.32 3.23 5.21
C LYS A 34 8.51 1.89 5.91
N SER A 35 8.28 1.81 7.22
CA SER A 35 8.30 0.55 7.98
C SER A 35 7.18 -0.41 7.56
N TYR A 36 6.11 0.12 6.96
CA TYR A 36 4.94 -0.64 6.50
C TYR A 36 5.05 -1.10 5.05
N LEU A 37 6.10 -0.72 4.31
CA LEU A 37 6.28 -1.07 2.89
C LEU A 37 6.25 -2.57 2.62
N SER A 38 6.84 -3.36 3.53
CA SER A 38 6.85 -4.83 3.43
C SER A 38 5.42 -5.40 3.43
N GLY A 39 4.63 -5.07 4.45
CA GLY A 39 3.25 -5.55 4.56
C GLY A 39 2.35 -5.00 3.46
N ALA A 40 2.51 -3.71 3.12
CA ALA A 40 1.79 -3.08 2.03
C ALA A 40 2.05 -3.76 0.68
N ARG A 41 3.30 -4.11 0.39
CA ARG A 41 3.68 -4.82 -0.82
C ARG A 41 3.01 -6.18 -0.90
N THR A 42 3.09 -6.99 0.15
CA THR A 42 2.46 -8.31 0.20
C THR A 42 0.94 -8.22 0.01
N ALA A 43 0.28 -7.26 0.67
CA ALA A 43 -1.16 -7.06 0.55
C ALA A 43 -1.57 -6.65 -0.87
N VAL A 44 -0.86 -5.71 -1.48
CA VAL A 44 -1.16 -5.25 -2.84
C VAL A 44 -0.91 -6.35 -3.86
N GLU A 45 0.23 -7.06 -3.77
CA GLU A 45 0.54 -8.18 -4.66
C GLU A 45 -0.50 -9.31 -4.55
N ALA A 46 -0.98 -9.62 -3.34
CA ALA A 46 -2.05 -10.58 -3.12
C ALA A 46 -3.41 -10.13 -3.68
N ALA A 47 -3.67 -8.82 -3.75
CA ALA A 47 -4.92 -8.27 -4.28
C ALA A 47 -4.97 -8.20 -5.81
N ILE A 48 -3.83 -8.05 -6.50
CA ILE A 48 -3.77 -7.89 -7.97
C ILE A 48 -4.56 -8.96 -8.74
N PRO A 49 -4.44 -10.26 -8.43
CA PRO A 49 -5.19 -11.30 -9.15
C PRO A 49 -6.71 -11.13 -9.03
N HIS A 50 -7.20 -10.55 -7.92
CA HIS A 50 -8.63 -10.38 -7.65
C HIS A 50 -9.20 -9.07 -8.21
N LEU A 51 -8.36 -8.06 -8.40
CA LEU A 51 -8.77 -6.77 -8.98
C LEU A 51 -8.86 -6.81 -10.52
N ARG A 52 -8.15 -7.73 -11.16
CA ARG A 52 -8.20 -7.93 -12.62
C ARG A 52 -9.48 -8.60 -13.14
N SER A 53 -10.32 -9.13 -12.24
CA SER A 53 -11.58 -9.80 -12.61
C SER A 53 -12.77 -8.85 -12.76
N ALA A 54 -12.61 -7.54 -12.50
CA ALA A 54 -13.73 -6.59 -12.56
C ALA A 54 -14.05 -6.07 -13.98
N ASP A 55 -13.16 -6.27 -14.96
CA ASP A 55 -13.35 -5.79 -16.34
C ASP A 55 -13.92 -6.85 -17.31
N ASP A 56 -14.08 -8.11 -16.87
CA ASP A 56 -14.54 -9.25 -17.70
C ASP A 56 -16.00 -9.64 -17.42
N GLN A 57 -16.85 -8.63 -17.15
CA GLN A 57 -18.30 -8.77 -17.08
C GLN A 57 -18.92 -7.67 -17.94
N SER A 58 -18.89 -7.86 -19.26
CA SER A 58 -19.77 -7.13 -20.19
C SER A 58 -20.60 -8.18 -20.95
N PRO A 59 -21.95 -8.08 -20.97
CA PRO A 59 -22.83 -9.04 -21.63
C PRO A 59 -22.72 -9.04 -23.16
#